data_AF-A0A1X7KKY4-F1
#
_entry.id   AF-A0A1X7KKY4-F1
#
_cell.length_a   1.000
_cell.length_b   1.000
_cell.length_c   1.000
_cell.angle_alpha   90.00
_cell.angle_beta   90.00
_cell.angle_gamma   90.00
#
_symmetry.space_group_name_H-M   'P 1'
#
loop_
_entity.id
_entity.type
_entity.pdbx_description
1 polymer ?
#
loop_
_entity_poly.entity_id
_entity_poly.type
_entity_poly.pdbx_seq_one_letter_code
_entity_poly.pdbx_strand_id
1 'polypeptide(L)'
;MEKLLRLLKKYLYWAKLFAFGTFLDKRNAVIRKEAFDVNDDLMLLLFGDYLGIPNPISYYMLEILPYVAEDMEGWERRIQNRKMIIAEKASQFDFD
;
A
#
# COMPACT_ATOMS: atom_id res chain seq x y z
N MET A 1 -1.55 39.90 -24.79
CA MET A 1 -0.87 39.63 -23.50
C MET A 1 -1.79 38.98 -22.46
N GLU A 2 -2.99 39.48 -22.21
CA GLU A 2 -3.89 38.92 -21.16
C GLU A 2 -4.32 37.46 -21.36
N LYS A 3 -4.55 37.01 -22.60
CA LYS A 3 -4.92 35.62 -22.89
C LYS A 3 -3.80 34.65 -22.50
N LEU A 4 -2.54 35.02 -22.76
CA LEU A 4 -1.37 34.22 -22.42
C LEU A 4 -1.22 34.09 -20.89
N LEU A 5 -1.41 35.19 -20.17
CA LEU A 5 -1.33 35.24 -18.72
C LEU A 5 -2.45 34.41 -18.05
N ARG A 6 -3.66 34.41 -18.63
CA ARG A 6 -4.77 33.54 -18.20
C ARG A 6 -4.48 32.06 -18.42
N LEU A 7 -3.91 31.70 -19.57
CA LEU A 7 -3.53 30.32 -19.86
C LEU A 7 -2.45 29.83 -18.90
N LEU A 8 -1.41 30.64 -18.65
CA LEU A 8 -0.32 30.26 -17.75
C LEU A 8 -0.80 30.10 -16.30
N LYS A 9 -1.65 30.99 -15.81
CA LYS A 9 -2.30 30.84 -14.49
C LYS A 9 -3.15 29.58 -14.40
N LYS A 10 -3.88 29.23 -15.47
CA LYS A 10 -4.66 27.99 -15.54
C LYS A 10 -3.72 26.78 -15.41
N TYR A 11 -2.69 26.68 -16.24
CA TYR A 11 -1.73 25.56 -16.13
C TYR A 11 -1.07 25.46 -14.76
N LEU A 12 -0.71 26.59 -14.15
CA LEU A 12 -0.09 26.61 -12.82
C LEU A 12 -1.08 26.17 -11.72
N TYR A 13 -2.35 26.51 -11.86
CA TYR A 13 -3.43 26.01 -11.00
C TYR A 13 -3.65 24.50 -11.15
N TRP A 14 -3.68 24.00 -12.39
CA TRP A 14 -3.78 22.56 -12.66
C TRP A 14 -2.56 21.79 -12.15
N ALA A 15 -1.35 22.33 -12.30
CA ALA A 15 -0.13 21.74 -11.76
C ALA A 15 -0.15 21.71 -10.22
N LYS A 16 -0.63 22.77 -9.57
CA LYS A 16 -0.81 22.81 -8.11
C LYS A 16 -1.84 21.79 -7.63
N LEU A 17 -2.98 21.68 -8.31
CA LEU A 17 -4.00 20.69 -7.99
C LEU A 17 -3.49 19.26 -8.19
N PHE A 18 -2.75 19.01 -9.27
CA PHE A 18 -2.13 17.73 -9.53
C PHE A 18 -1.15 17.35 -8.42
N ALA A 19 -0.21 18.24 -8.09
CA ALA A 19 0.75 18.02 -7.01
C ALA A 19 0.06 17.81 -5.65
N PHE A 20 -1.02 18.54 -5.38
CA PHE A 20 -1.80 18.36 -4.16
C PHE A 20 -2.50 16.99 -4.13
N GLY A 21 -3.13 16.57 -5.22
CA GLY A 21 -3.78 15.26 -5.33
C GLY A 21 -2.81 14.09 -5.25
N THR A 22 -1.61 14.20 -5.82
CA THR A 22 -0.63 13.11 -5.82
C THR A 22 0.13 12.97 -4.49
N PHE A 23 0.39 14.07 -3.78
CA PHE A 23 1.28 14.03 -2.61
C PHE A 23 0.61 14.37 -1.28
N LEU A 24 -0.43 15.21 -1.27
CA LEU A 24 -0.99 15.80 -0.06
C LEU A 24 -2.38 15.26 0.30
N ASP A 25 -3.01 14.47 -0.58
CA ASP A 25 -4.31 13.90 -0.28
C ASP A 25 -4.20 12.78 0.77
N LYS A 26 -4.94 12.94 1.88
CA LYS A 26 -5.12 11.91 2.93
C LYS A 26 -5.53 10.56 2.33
N ARG A 27 -6.25 10.56 1.20
CA ARG A 27 -6.70 9.36 0.49
C ARG A 27 -5.56 8.46 0.02
N ASN A 28 -4.38 9.01 -0.26
CA ASN A 28 -3.23 8.21 -0.72
C ASN A 28 -2.67 7.31 0.39
N ALA A 29 -2.87 7.63 1.67
CA ALA A 29 -2.52 6.74 2.76
C ALA A 29 -3.41 5.49 2.78
N VAL A 30 -4.69 5.66 2.46
CA VAL A 30 -5.71 4.60 2.41
C VAL A 30 -5.41 3.62 1.30
N ILE A 31 -5.17 4.12 0.09
CA ILE A 31 -4.83 3.31 -1.08
C ILE A 31 -3.54 2.52 -0.82
N ARG A 32 -2.53 3.14 -0.22
CA ARG A 32 -1.29 2.45 0.17
C ARG A 32 -1.55 1.35 1.19
N LYS A 33 -2.41 1.60 2.19
CA LYS A 33 -2.79 0.59 3.18
C LYS A 33 -3.52 -0.59 2.53
N GLU A 34 -4.46 -0.34 1.63
CA GLU A 34 -5.13 -1.40 0.87
C GLU A 34 -4.15 -2.22 0.03
N ALA A 35 -3.19 -1.57 -0.64
CA ALA A 35 -2.15 -2.27 -1.36
C ALA A 35 -1.29 -3.15 -0.44
N PHE A 36 -0.96 -2.66 0.76
CA PHE A 36 -0.26 -3.48 1.75
C PHE A 36 -1.11 -4.64 2.26
N ASP A 37 -2.41 -4.46 2.49
CA ASP A 37 -3.30 -5.55 2.92
C ASP A 37 -3.36 -6.67 1.87
N VAL A 38 -3.50 -6.32 0.59
CA VAL A 38 -3.51 -7.30 -0.51
C VAL A 38 -2.16 -8.03 -0.60
N ASN A 39 -1.05 -7.31 -0.43
CA ASN A 39 0.27 -7.91 -0.43
C ASN A 39 0.49 -8.81 0.80
N ASP A 40 0.00 -8.41 1.98
CA ASP A 40 0.09 -9.18 3.21
C ASP A 40 -0.66 -10.52 3.07
N ASP A 41 -1.84 -10.52 2.43
CA ASP A 41 -2.62 -11.72 2.12
C ASP A 41 -1.87 -12.64 1.15
N LEU A 42 -1.27 -12.09 0.08
CA LEU A 42 -0.43 -12.86 -0.85
C LEU A 42 0.75 -13.51 -0.13
N MET A 43 1.50 -12.73 0.66
CA MET A 43 2.66 -13.21 1.39
C MET A 43 2.29 -14.28 2.42
N LEU A 44 1.10 -14.18 3.04
CA LEU A 44 0.58 -15.23 3.92
C LEU A 44 0.31 -16.54 3.18
N LEU A 45 -0.25 -16.48 1.96
CA LEU A 45 -0.49 -17.67 1.14
C LEU A 45 0.81 -18.32 0.65
N LEU A 46 1.82 -17.52 0.36
CA LEU A 46 3.12 -18.01 -0.13
C LEU A 46 4.01 -18.53 1.00
N PHE A 47 4.11 -17.77 2.10
CA PHE A 47 5.11 -17.95 3.17
C PHE A 47 4.50 -18.07 4.58
N GLY A 48 3.23 -18.49 4.68
CA GLY A 48 2.57 -18.79 5.96
C GLY A 48 3.31 -19.83 6.81
N ASP A 49 4.13 -20.68 6.18
CA ASP A 49 5.03 -21.64 6.85
C ASP A 49 5.96 -20.98 7.86
N TYR A 50 6.45 -19.77 7.57
CA TYR A 50 7.32 -19.02 8.50
C TYR A 50 6.58 -18.58 9.77
N LEU A 51 5.25 -18.51 9.70
CA LEU A 51 4.38 -18.22 10.85
C LEU A 51 3.85 -19.51 11.51
N GLY A 52 4.30 -20.68 11.06
CA GLY A 52 3.87 -21.98 11.58
C GLY A 52 2.56 -22.52 10.97
N ILE A 53 2.06 -21.91 9.90
CA ILE A 53 0.89 -22.40 9.15
C ILE A 53 1.39 -23.28 8.02
N PRO A 54 1.18 -24.61 8.06
CA PRO A 54 1.73 -25.52 7.06
C PRO A 54 1.17 -25.24 5.65
N ASN A 55 2.05 -25.00 4.69
CA ASN A 55 1.78 -24.75 3.28
C ASN A 55 2.23 -25.97 2.46
N PRO A 56 1.31 -26.70 1.82
CA PRO A 56 1.64 -27.92 1.07
C PRO A 56 2.47 -27.66 -0.20
N ILE A 57 2.60 -26.41 -0.65
CA ILE A 57 3.25 -26.03 -1.92
C ILE A 57 4.50 -25.18 -1.66
N SER A 58 4.97 -25.05 -0.42
CA SER A 58 6.07 -24.14 -0.08
C SER A 58 7.38 -24.42 -0.79
N TYR A 59 7.66 -25.68 -1.14
CA TYR A 59 8.80 -26.04 -1.97
C TYR A 59 8.85 -25.25 -3.28
N TYR A 60 7.72 -25.11 -3.98
CA TYR A 60 7.65 -24.37 -5.23
C TYR A 60 7.64 -22.85 -5.01
N MET A 61 7.13 -22.39 -3.86
CA MET A 61 7.11 -20.96 -3.53
C MET A 61 8.52 -20.41 -3.25
N LEU A 62 9.51 -21.26 -2.97
CA LEU A 62 10.90 -20.81 -2.87
C LEU A 62 11.42 -20.21 -4.19
N GLU A 63 10.87 -20.58 -5.34
CA GLU A 63 11.24 -19.99 -6.63
C GLU A 63 10.84 -18.51 -6.72
N ILE A 64 9.78 -18.10 -6.02
CA ILE A 64 9.33 -16.70 -6.03
C ILE A 64 10.04 -15.84 -4.98
N LEU A 65 10.73 -16.47 -4.03
CA LEU A 65 11.41 -15.78 -2.92
C LEU A 65 12.32 -14.63 -3.38
N PRO A 66 13.16 -14.74 -4.43
CA PRO A 66 14.03 -13.63 -4.85
C PRO A 66 13.28 -12.36 -5.27
N TYR A 67 12.02 -12.47 -5.69
CA TYR A 67 11.20 -11.35 -6.14
C TYR A 67 10.49 -10.62 -5.00
N VAL A 68 10.37 -11.26 -3.84
CA VAL A 68 9.67 -10.73 -2.65
C VAL A 68 10.58 -10.62 -1.42
N ALA A 69 11.85 -11.00 -1.55
CA ALA A 69 12.81 -11.07 -0.46
C ALA A 69 12.96 -9.72 0.27
N GLU A 70 13.01 -8.63 -0.49
CA GLU A 70 13.15 -7.27 0.05
C GLU A 70 11.91 -6.84 0.87
N ASP A 71 10.74 -7.35 0.52
CA ASP A 71 9.48 -7.03 1.21
C ASP A 71 9.24 -7.88 2.46
N MET A 72 9.99 -8.97 2.66
CA MET A 72 9.76 -9.93 3.74
C MET A 72 9.90 -9.32 5.14
N GLU A 73 10.99 -8.59 5.42
CA GLU A 73 11.20 -8.00 6.75
C GLU A 73 10.09 -7.00 7.10
N GLY A 74 9.69 -6.19 6.11
CA GLY A 74 8.61 -5.24 6.27
C GLY A 74 7.26 -5.93 6.51
N TRP A 75 6.98 -7.01 5.78
CA TRP A 75 5.78 -7.82 5.95
C TRP A 75 5.73 -8.50 7.32
N GLU A 76 6.81 -9.17 7.74
CA GLU A 76 6.88 -9.86 9.04
C GLU A 76 6.56 -8.90 10.18
N ARG A 77 7.16 -7.71 10.15
CA ARG A 77 6.91 -6.66 11.16
C ARG A 77 5.47 -6.15 11.13
N ARG A 78 4.83 -6.03 9.96
CA ARG A 78 3.41 -5.63 9.87
C ARG A 78 2.50 -6.70 10.48
N ILE A 79 2.72 -7.97 10.14
CA ILE A 79 1.93 -9.09 10.66
C ILE A 79 2.09 -9.23 12.17
N GLN A 80 3.32 -9.15 12.69
CA GLN A 80 3.57 -9.22 14.14
C GLN A 80 2.88 -8.11 14.92
N ASN A 81 2.77 -6.91 14.35
CA ASN A 81 2.10 -5.78 14.99
C ASN A 81 0.57 -5.79 14.83
N ARG A 82 0.03 -6.68 13.98
CA ARG A 82 -1.41 -6.76 13.68
C ARG A 82 -2.16 -7.41 14.85
N LYS A 83 -2.82 -6.59 15.68
CA LYS A 83 -3.58 -7.07 16.86
C LYS A 83 -5.00 -7.51 16.54
N MET A 84 -5.74 -6.71 15.75
CA MET A 84 -7.13 -7.00 15.41
C MET A 84 -7.49 -6.42 14.04
N ILE A 85 -7.84 -7.32 13.10
CA ILE A 85 -8.16 -6.96 11.70
C ILE A 85 -9.34 -5.98 11.65
N ILE A 86 -10.36 -6.21 12.47
CA ILE A 86 -11.57 -5.37 12.49
C ILE A 86 -11.24 -3.93 12.92
N ALA A 87 -10.40 -3.74 13.95
CA ALA A 87 -10.00 -2.41 14.38
C ALA A 87 -9.17 -1.68 13.30
N GLU A 88 -8.32 -2.43 12.60
CA GLU A 88 -7.50 -1.89 11.53
C GLU A 88 -8.33 -1.42 10.32
N LYS A 89 -9.35 -2.20 9.95
CA LYS A 89 -10.33 -1.83 8.93
C LYS A 89 -11.24 -0.69 9.39
N ALA A 90 -11.70 -0.69 10.64
CA ALA A 90 -12.50 0.42 11.17
C ALA A 90 -11.73 1.76 11.14
N SER A 91 -10.46 1.76 11.56
CA SER A 91 -9.58 2.92 11.46
C SER A 91 -9.36 3.40 10.02
N GLN A 92 -9.58 2.54 9.03
CA GLN A 92 -9.52 2.89 7.62
C GLN A 92 -10.78 3.61 7.13
N PHE A 93 -11.90 3.62 7.84
CA PHE A 93 -13.14 4.28 7.40
C PHE A 93 -13.49 5.54 8.18
N ASP A 94 -12.73 5.87 9.23
CA ASP A 94 -13.00 6.99 10.16
C ASP A 94 -12.53 8.36 9.61
N PHE A 95 -12.80 8.65 8.33
CA PHE A 95 -12.40 9.89 7.67
C PHE A 95 -13.44 11.01 7.84
N ASP A 96 -13.42 11.67 8.99
CA ASP A 96 -13.87 13.07 9.14
C ASP A 96 -12.68 14.04 9.26
#